data_AF-A0A9X0ZS11-F1
#
_entry.id   AF-A0A9X0ZS11-F1
#
_cell.length_a   1.000
_cell.length_b   1.000
_cell.length_c   1.000
_cell.angle_alpha   90.00
_cell.angle_beta   90.00
_cell.angle_gamma   90.00
#
_symmetry.space_group_name_H-M   'P 1'
#
loop_
_entity.id
_entity.type
_entity.pdbx_description
1 polymer ?
#
loop_
_entity_poly.entity_id
_entity_poly.type
_entity_poly.pdbx_seq_one_letter_code
_entity_poly.pdbx_strand_id
1 'polypeptide(L)'
;MPFSEEQTQSLLAVKGIGKTVLQRLQQMGLDDVAKLAATDADTVLRHGAALTGSTCWKNSPQAKAAVNAAIQWARQNLSDGLSK
;
A
#
# COMPACT_ATOMS: atom_id res chain seq x y z
N MET A 1 -11.35 3.67 -7.23
CA MET A 1 -11.53 5.02 -6.69
C MET A 1 -10.25 5.41 -5.98
N PRO A 2 -9.73 6.64 -6.14
CA PRO A 2 -8.58 7.08 -5.37
C PRO A 2 -8.93 7.09 -3.87
N PHE A 3 -7.95 6.87 -3.00
CA PHE A 3 -8.11 6.94 -1.55
C PHE A 3 -8.76 8.27 -1.15
N SER A 4 -9.76 8.21 -0.27
CA SER A 4 -10.29 9.42 0.36
C SER A 4 -9.24 10.07 1.27
N GLU A 5 -9.47 11.32 1.67
CA GLU A 5 -8.59 11.99 2.64
C GLU A 5 -8.53 11.21 3.95
N GLU A 6 -9.66 10.71 4.45
CA GLU A 6 -9.72 9.88 5.65
C GLU A 6 -8.88 8.60 5.50
N GLN A 7 -9.04 7.87 4.39
CA GLN A 7 -8.27 6.66 4.09
C GLN A 7 -6.77 6.95 4.00
N THR A 8 -6.42 8.09 3.39
CA THR A 8 -5.04 8.56 3.30
C THR A 8 -4.46 8.86 4.68
N GLN A 9 -5.20 9.57 5.54
CA GLN A 9 -4.77 9.84 6.92
C GLN A 9 -4.62 8.54 7.72
N SER A 10 -5.57 7.62 7.59
CA SER A 10 -5.50 6.31 8.26
C SER A 10 -4.30 5.49 7.80
N LEU A 11 -4.00 5.45 6.49
CA LEU A 11 -2.80 4.81 5.96
C LEU A 11 -1.52 5.44 6.50
N LEU A 12 -1.44 6.77 6.56
CA LEU A 12 -0.29 7.49 7.11
C LEU A 12 -0.12 7.30 8.62
N ALA A 13 -1.19 6.95 9.33
CA ALA A 13 -1.13 6.59 10.75
C ALA A 13 -0.57 5.17 10.97
N VAL A 14 -0.54 4.31 9.95
CA VAL A 14 0.04 2.97 10.04
C VAL A 14 1.56 3.07 10.16
N LYS A 15 2.11 2.47 11.23
CA LYS A 15 3.54 2.48 11.51
C LYS A 15 4.36 1.95 10.33
N GLY A 16 5.27 2.77 9.83
CA GLY A 16 6.15 2.44 8.71
C GLY A 16 5.62 2.85 7.34
N ILE A 17 4.38 3.33 7.25
CA ILE A 17 3.84 3.93 6.02
C ILE A 17 4.05 5.45 6.10
N GLY A 18 5.01 5.94 5.32
CA GLY A 18 5.22 7.38 5.12
C GLY A 18 4.58 7.88 3.83
N LYS A 19 4.56 9.20 3.66
CA LYS A 19 4.08 9.87 2.42
C LYS A 19 4.72 9.29 1.15
N THR A 20 6.02 8.96 1.21
CA THR A 20 6.74 8.36 0.09
C THR A 20 6.20 6.98 -0.28
N VAL A 21 5.87 6.13 0.70
CA VAL A 21 5.31 4.81 0.43
C VAL A 21 3.94 4.95 -0.23
N LEU A 22 3.09 5.84 0.31
CA LEU A 22 1.76 6.09 -0.24
C LEU A 22 1.81 6.61 -1.68
N GLN A 23 2.63 7.63 -1.95
CA GLN A 23 2.80 8.18 -3.31
C GLN A 23 3.26 7.11 -4.29
N ARG A 24 4.13 6.19 -3.86
CA ARG A 24 4.63 5.11 -4.71
C ARG A 24 3.55 4.06 -4.99
N LEU A 25 2.74 3.71 -4.00
CA LEU A 25 1.56 2.85 -4.23
C LEU A 25 0.60 3.48 -5.23
N GLN A 26 0.34 4.79 -5.12
CA GLN A 26 -0.49 5.53 -6.08
C GLN A 26 0.11 5.52 -7.49
N GLN A 27 1.43 5.72 -7.64
CA GLN A 27 2.13 5.62 -8.93
C GLN A 27 2.05 4.23 -9.55
N MET A 28 1.88 3.18 -8.74
CA MET A 28 1.64 1.81 -9.22
C MET A 28 0.17 1.54 -9.56
N GLY A 29 -0.73 2.52 -9.41
CA GLY A 29 -2.17 2.34 -9.59
C GLY A 29 -2.85 1.56 -8.46
N LEU A 30 -2.17 1.41 -7.31
CA LEU A 30 -2.70 0.87 -6.06
C LEU A 30 -3.26 2.01 -5.20
N ASP A 31 -4.09 2.83 -5.84
CA ASP A 31 -4.71 4.02 -5.30
C ASP A 31 -6.10 3.76 -4.71
N ASP A 32 -6.53 2.51 -4.66
CA ASP A 32 -7.86 2.08 -4.26
C ASP A 32 -7.78 0.98 -3.19
N VAL A 33 -8.67 1.02 -2.19
CA VAL A 33 -8.67 0.08 -1.07
C VAL A 33 -8.89 -1.36 -1.54
N ALA A 34 -9.84 -1.59 -2.46
CA ALA A 34 -10.11 -2.93 -2.97
C ALA A 34 -8.95 -3.46 -3.82
N LYS A 35 -8.35 -2.62 -4.68
CA LYS A 35 -7.16 -3.00 -5.45
C LYS A 35 -5.97 -3.34 -4.55
N LEU A 36 -5.72 -2.52 -3.53
CA LEU A 36 -4.62 -2.72 -2.59
C LEU A 36 -4.85 -3.99 -1.75
N ALA A 37 -6.08 -4.23 -1.29
CA ALA A 37 -6.46 -5.43 -0.53
C ALA A 37 -6.33 -6.73 -1.34
N ALA A 38 -6.62 -6.66 -2.64
CA ALA A 38 -6.56 -7.78 -3.58
C ALA A 38 -5.15 -8.10 -4.09
N THR A 39 -4.16 -7.24 -3.83
CA THR A 39 -2.79 -7.42 -4.31
C THR A 39 -1.91 -8.14 -3.29
N ASP A 40 -0.95 -8.92 -3.78
CA ASP A 40 0.08 -9.56 -2.95
C ASP A 40 1.30 -8.67 -2.71
N ALA A 41 1.83 -8.70 -1.48
CA ALA A 41 2.98 -7.89 -1.10
C ALA A 41 4.19 -8.13 -2.00
N ASP A 42 4.47 -9.38 -2.39
CA ASP A 42 5.58 -9.71 -3.28
C ASP A 42 5.40 -9.09 -4.68
N THR A 43 4.17 -9.07 -5.19
CA THR A 43 3.84 -8.42 -6.46
C THR A 43 4.05 -6.91 -6.39
N VAL A 44 3.61 -6.25 -5.31
CA VAL A 44 3.88 -4.81 -5.10
C VAL A 44 5.37 -4.53 -5.01
N LEU A 45 6.14 -5.36 -4.30
CA LEU A 45 7.58 -5.17 -4.14
C LEU A 45 8.34 -5.35 -5.46
N ARG A 46 7.92 -6.32 -6.30
CA ARG A 46 8.45 -6.51 -7.65
C ARG A 46 8.11 -5.35 -8.57
N HIS A 47 6.85 -4.89 -8.57
CA HIS A 47 6.42 -3.71 -9.32
C HIS A 47 7.18 -2.46 -8.87
N GLY A 48 7.35 -2.26 -7.56
CA GLY A 48 8.12 -1.16 -7.01
C GLY A 48 9.57 -1.18 -7.46
N ALA A 49 10.21 -2.35 -7.44
CA ALA A 49 11.58 -2.48 -7.92
C ALA A 49 11.73 -2.18 -9.42
N ALA A 50 10.76 -2.61 -10.24
CA ALA A 50 10.73 -2.29 -11.67
C ALA A 50 10.51 -0.79 -11.92
N LEU A 51 9.57 -0.18 -11.18
CA LEU A 51 9.21 1.24 -11.32
C LEU A 51 10.33 2.18 -10.87
N THR A 52 11.05 1.84 -9.80
CA THR A 52 12.18 2.65 -9.30
C THR A 52 13.52 2.28 -9.92
N GLY A 53 13.55 1.30 -10.84
CA GLY A 53 14.77 0.78 -11.46
C GLY A 53 15.79 0.24 -10.44
N SER A 54 15.35 -0.09 -9.22
CA SER A 54 16.23 -0.37 -8.08
C SER A 54 15.67 -1.48 -7.21
N THR A 55 16.54 -2.32 -6.66
CA THR A 55 16.12 -3.46 -5.83
C THR A 55 15.81 -3.07 -4.37
N CYS A 56 15.88 -1.78 -4.04
CA CYS A 56 15.72 -1.29 -2.67
C CYS A 56 14.34 -1.65 -2.08
N TRP A 57 13.28 -1.67 -2.90
CA TRP A 57 11.95 -2.11 -2.45
C TRP A 57 11.92 -3.60 -2.08
N LYS A 58 12.34 -4.48 -3.00
CA LYS A 58 12.29 -5.93 -2.76
C LYS A 58 13.31 -6.43 -1.72
N ASN A 59 14.37 -5.68 -1.46
CA ASN A 59 15.42 -6.07 -0.51
C ASN A 59 15.30 -5.37 0.86
N SER A 60 14.58 -4.25 0.96
CA SER A 60 14.43 -3.52 2.22
C SER A 60 13.41 -4.18 3.14
N PRO A 61 13.79 -4.59 4.36
CA PRO A 61 12.84 -5.07 5.37
C PRO A 61 11.76 -4.04 5.68
N GLN A 62 12.12 -2.75 5.65
CA GLN A 62 11.18 -1.65 5.90
C GLN A 62 10.13 -1.55 4.79
N ALA A 63 10.54 -1.67 3.53
CA ALA A 63 9.60 -1.64 2.40
C ALA A 63 8.65 -2.85 2.44
N LYS A 64 9.17 -4.05 2.74
CA LYS A 64 8.35 -5.25 2.95
C LYS A 64 7.33 -5.07 4.05
N ALA A 65 7.75 -4.52 5.20
CA ALA A 65 6.86 -4.27 6.32
C ALA A 65 5.78 -3.25 5.96
N ALA A 66 6.15 -2.13 5.32
CA ALA A 66 5.21 -1.09 4.92
C ALA A 66 4.17 -1.57 3.91
N VAL A 67 4.58 -2.33 2.89
CA VAL A 67 3.66 -2.91 1.89
C VAL A 67 2.70 -3.90 2.53
N ASN A 68 3.19 -4.82 3.38
CA ASN A 68 2.33 -5.76 4.09
C ASN A 68 1.33 -5.05 5.00
N ALA A 69 1.77 -4.03 5.73
CA ALA A 69 0.90 -3.23 6.58
C ALA A 69 -0.17 -2.49 5.77
N ALA A 70 0.17 -1.96 4.59
CA ALA A 70 -0.77 -1.28 3.70
C ALA A 70 -1.85 -2.24 3.18
N ILE A 71 -1.47 -3.44 2.75
CA ILE A 71 -2.40 -4.48 2.28
C ILE A 71 -3.30 -4.96 3.41
N GLN A 72 -2.74 -5.19 4.61
CA GLN A 72 -3.53 -5.61 5.76
C GLN A 72 -4.54 -4.54 6.17
N TRP A 73 -4.12 -3.27 6.25
CA TRP A 73 -5.01 -2.14 6.48
C TRP A 73 -6.13 -2.09 5.44
N ALA A 74 -5.80 -2.28 4.16
CA ALA A 74 -6.79 -2.23 3.08
C ALA A 74 -7.82 -3.35 3.22
N ARG A 75 -7.38 -4.58 3.55
CA ARG A 75 -8.28 -5.72 3.79
C ARG A 75 -9.24 -5.45 4.95
N GLN A 76 -8.74 -4.86 6.05
CA GLN A 76 -9.56 -4.49 7.21
C GLN A 76 -10.59 -3.41 6.86
N ASN A 77 -10.18 -2.37 6.13
CA ASN A 77 -11.08 -1.29 5.73
C ASN A 77 -12.11 -1.73 4.68
N LEU A 78 -11.74 -2.66 3.80
CA LEU A 78 -12.67 -3.22 2.83
C LEU A 78 -13.78 -4.02 3.52
N SER A 79 -13.46 -4.81 4.55
CA SER A 79 -14.45 -5.51 5.37
C SER A 79 -15.34 -4.58 6.19
N ASP A 80 -14.79 -3.45 6.67
CA ASP A 80 -15.56 -2.45 7.43
C ASP A 80 -16.56 -1.71 6.53
N GLY A 81 -16.14 -1.38 5.30
CA GLY A 81 -17.01 -0.73 4.30
C GLY A 81 -18.12 -1.64 3.73
N LEU A 82 -17.98 -2.96 3.82
CA LEU A 82 -19.03 -3.94 3.45
C LEU A 82 -20.06 -4.17 4.56
N SER A 83 -19.77 -3.72 5.79
CA SER A 83 -20.61 -3.92 6.97
C SER A 83 -21.49 -2.71 7.29
N LYS A 84 -21.56 -1.70 6.41
CA LYS A 84 -22.29 -0.44 6.62
C LYS A 84 -23.34 -0.18 5.56
#